data_AF-A0A5C9E901-F1
#
_entry.id   AF-A0A5C9E901-F1
#
_cell.length_a   1.000
_cell.length_b   1.000
_cell.length_c   1.000
_cell.angle_alpha   90.00
_cell.angle_beta   90.00
_cell.angle_gamma   90.00
#
_symmetry.space_group_name_H-M   'P 1'
#
loop_
_entity.id
_entity.type
_entity.pdbx_description
1 polymer ?
#
loop_
_entity_poly.entity_id
_entity_poly.type
_entity_poly.pdbx_seq_one_letter_code
_entity_poly.pdbx_strand_id
1 'polypeptide(L)'
;MVVPKVKNVIKDKGEISDELDFALMNFLLKNRGQGFTPCQPQLVELEDGKEVIKMNIDNTFIDKNNNLMGLGIVGKIFIDPESYEILYATPKEELDENIQKLENAGIEPQPRPKGKY
;
A
#
# COMPACT_ATOMS: atom_id res chain seq x y z
N MET A 1 -16.73 -3.31 -0.12
CA MET A 1 -16.45 -2.42 1.03
C MET A 1 -16.28 -1.01 0.48
N VAL A 2 -16.91 -0.01 1.10
CA VAL A 2 -16.78 1.38 0.66
C VAL A 2 -15.40 1.89 1.08
N VAL A 3 -14.72 2.56 0.17
CA VAL A 3 -13.40 3.13 0.44
C VAL A 3 -13.54 4.30 1.42
N PRO A 4 -12.83 4.31 2.56
CA PRO A 4 -12.85 5.45 3.47
C PRO A 4 -12.42 6.74 2.77
N LYS A 5 -13.14 7.83 3.04
CA LYS A 5 -12.83 9.16 2.53
C LYS A 5 -11.96 9.91 3.54
N VAL A 6 -10.82 10.38 3.06
CA VAL A 6 -9.88 11.18 3.85
C VAL A 6 -10.33 12.63 3.81
N LYS A 7 -10.53 13.20 5.00
CA LYS A 7 -10.86 14.61 5.21
C LYS A 7 -9.58 15.46 5.27
N ASN A 8 -8.62 15.05 6.11
CA ASN A 8 -7.36 15.76 6.31
C ASN A 8 -6.17 14.80 6.37
N VAL A 9 -5.01 15.25 5.90
CA VAL A 9 -3.74 14.57 6.14
C VAL A 9 -3.08 15.22 7.35
N ILE A 10 -3.04 14.51 8.47
CA ILE A 10 -2.44 14.99 9.72
C ILE A 10 -0.91 14.94 9.62
N LYS A 11 -0.39 13.82 9.08
CA LYS A 11 1.04 13.63 8.86
C LYS A 11 1.27 12.94 7.52
N ASP A 12 1.91 13.65 6.59
CA ASP A 12 2.22 13.17 5.24
C ASP A 12 3.19 11.98 5.27
N LYS A 13 4.22 12.05 6.13
CA LYS A 13 5.28 11.04 6.21
C LYS A 13 5.41 10.53 7.62
N GLY A 14 5.42 9.22 7.75
CA GLY A 14 5.73 8.54 8.99
C GLY A 14 6.65 7.36 8.75
N GLU A 15 6.89 6.66 9.84
CA GLU A 15 7.43 5.30 9.86
C GLU A 15 6.47 4.50 10.74
N ILE A 16 6.31 3.23 10.42
CA ILE A 16 5.56 2.28 11.23
C ILE A 16 6.56 1.31 11.87
N SER A 17 6.14 0.61 12.91
CA SER A 17 7.00 -0.43 13.50
C SER A 17 7.24 -1.56 12.51
N ASP A 18 8.40 -2.19 12.59
CA ASP A 18 8.77 -3.35 11.77
C ASP A 18 7.75 -4.49 11.92
N GLU A 19 7.18 -4.64 13.11
CA GLU A 19 6.13 -5.62 13.40
C GLU A 19 4.86 -5.36 12.58
N LEU A 20 4.43 -4.09 12.50
CA LEU A 20 3.28 -3.71 11.70
C LEU A 20 3.58 -3.85 10.20
N ASP A 21 4.77 -3.43 9.77
CA ASP A 21 5.19 -3.58 8.36
C ASP A 21 5.18 -5.05 7.93
N PHE A 22 5.76 -5.92 8.77
CA PHE A 22 5.76 -7.37 8.55
C PHE A 22 4.35 -7.96 8.55
N ALA A 23 3.48 -7.53 9.47
CA ALA A 23 2.09 -7.98 9.50
C ALA A 23 1.32 -7.61 8.23
N LEU A 24 1.52 -6.39 7.71
CA LEU A 24 0.87 -5.91 6.50
C LEU A 24 1.41 -6.59 5.25
N MET A 25 2.72 -6.81 5.16
CA MET A 25 3.33 -7.62 4.11
C MET A 25 2.72 -9.03 4.07
N ASN A 26 2.61 -9.70 5.22
CA ASN A 26 1.99 -11.02 5.31
C ASN A 26 0.50 -10.99 4.95
N PHE A 27 -0.22 -9.96 5.39
CA PHE A 27 -1.62 -9.78 5.02
C PHE A 27 -1.79 -9.67 3.50
N LEU A 28 -0.99 -8.82 2.83
CA LEU A 28 -1.04 -8.67 1.39
C LEU A 28 -0.67 -9.97 0.68
N LEU A 29 0.40 -10.63 1.11
CA LEU A 29 0.83 -11.90 0.53
C LEU A 29 -0.28 -12.98 0.61
N LYS A 30 -0.94 -13.09 1.77
CA LYS A 30 -1.99 -14.09 2.00
C LYS A 30 -3.31 -13.77 1.30
N ASN A 31 -3.69 -12.49 1.24
CA ASN A 31 -5.04 -12.08 0.81
C ASN A 31 -5.10 -11.42 -0.57
N ARG A 32 -3.96 -11.00 -1.15
CA ARG A 32 -3.87 -10.35 -2.48
C ARG A 32 -2.93 -11.11 -3.40
N GLY A 33 -1.87 -11.68 -2.84
CA GLY A 33 -0.86 -12.47 -3.56
C GLY A 33 0.50 -11.79 -3.53
N GLN A 34 1.42 -12.31 -4.33
CA GLN A 34 2.76 -11.76 -4.47
C GLN A 34 2.75 -10.47 -5.29
N GLY A 35 3.83 -9.68 -5.15
CA GLY A 35 4.06 -8.49 -5.94
C GLY A 35 3.32 -7.24 -5.46
N PHE A 36 2.98 -7.21 -4.17
CA PHE A 36 2.41 -6.04 -3.51
C PHE A 36 3.22 -5.70 -2.28
N THR A 37 3.53 -4.41 -2.11
CA THR A 37 4.31 -3.91 -0.98
C THR A 37 3.61 -2.70 -0.37
N PRO A 38 3.32 -2.68 0.94
CA PRO A 38 2.79 -1.50 1.60
C PRO A 38 3.91 -0.46 1.70
N CYS A 39 3.58 0.81 1.48
CA CYS A 39 4.56 1.89 1.52
C CYS A 39 3.91 3.23 1.87
N GLN A 40 4.75 4.25 2.07
CA GLN A 40 4.33 5.64 2.29
C GLN A 40 3.26 5.76 3.40
N PRO A 41 3.59 5.37 4.66
CA PRO A 41 2.65 5.51 5.76
C PRO A 41 2.35 6.98 6.05
N GLN A 42 1.05 7.28 6.17
CA GLN A 42 0.52 8.61 6.45
C GLN A 42 -0.51 8.51 7.58
N LEU A 43 -0.55 9.50 8.47
CA LEU A 43 -1.63 9.64 9.44
C LEU A 43 -2.69 10.57 8.86
N VAL A 44 -3.93 10.10 8.77
CA VAL A 44 -5.03 10.84 8.14
C VAL A 44 -6.28 10.83 9.01
N GLU A 45 -7.05 11.90 8.94
CA GLU A 45 -8.39 12.01 9.53
C GLU A 45 -9.43 11.65 8.47
N LEU A 46 -10.35 10.73 8.78
CA LEU A 46 -11.48 10.38 7.93
C LEU A 46 -12.64 11.38 8.09
N GLU A 47 -13.62 11.34 7.18
CA GLU A 47 -14.80 12.23 7.25
C GLU A 47 -15.64 12.06 8.52
N ASP A 48 -15.63 10.88 9.13
CA ASP A 48 -16.29 10.57 10.40
C ASP A 48 -15.51 11.08 11.64
N GLY A 49 -14.35 11.73 11.42
CA GLY A 49 -13.48 12.25 12.47
C GLY A 49 -12.51 11.22 13.05
N LYS A 50 -12.50 9.98 12.55
CA LYS A 50 -11.57 8.94 13.01
C LYS A 50 -10.17 9.15 12.41
N GLU A 51 -9.14 9.06 13.25
CA GLU A 51 -7.74 9.05 12.81
C GLU A 51 -7.31 7.62 12.45
N VAL A 52 -6.67 7.48 11.28
CA VAL A 52 -6.24 6.18 10.75
C VAL A 52 -4.87 6.28 10.10
N ILE A 53 -4.12 5.18 10.10
CA ILE A 53 -2.90 5.05 9.30
C ILE A 53 -3.33 4.64 7.90
N LYS A 54 -3.01 5.48 6.92
CA LYS A 54 -3.14 5.17 5.51
C LYS A 54 -1.78 4.71 4.98
N MET A 55 -1.76 3.57 4.32
CA MET A 55 -0.62 3.09 3.53
C MET A 55 -1.03 2.94 2.08
N ASN A 56 -0.09 3.19 1.17
CA ASN A 56 -0.25 2.89 -0.25
C ASN A 56 0.24 1.47 -0.53
N ILE A 57 -0.29 0.84 -1.57
CA ILE A 57 0.15 -0.47 -2.07
C ILE A 57 0.87 -0.24 -3.40
N ASP A 58 2.17 -0.51 -3.43
CA ASP A 58 2.99 -0.49 -4.64
C ASP A 58 2.96 -1.88 -5.29
N ASN A 59 2.82 -1.93 -6.61
CA ASN A 59 3.03 -3.18 -7.35
C ASN A 59 4.53 -3.37 -7.59
N THR A 60 5.08 -4.48 -7.10
CA THR A 60 6.52 -4.75 -7.14
C THR A 60 6.81 -6.14 -7.72
N PHE A 61 7.97 -6.32 -8.34
CA PHE A 61 8.41 -7.62 -8.86
C PHE A 61 9.92 -7.66 -9.02
N ILE A 62 10.48 -8.86 -9.22
CA ILE A 62 11.90 -9.04 -9.49
C ILE A 62 12.14 -9.14 -11.00
N ASP A 63 13.03 -8.31 -11.55
CA ASP A 63 13.40 -8.37 -12.97
C ASP A 63 14.40 -9.50 -13.28
N LYS A 64 14.71 -9.67 -14.56
CA LYS A 64 15.70 -10.65 -15.05
C LYS A 64 17.12 -10.46 -14.50
N ASN A 65 17.43 -9.28 -13.98
CA ASN A 65 18.73 -8.93 -13.40
C ASN A 65 18.70 -9.01 -11.86
N ASN A 66 17.64 -9.59 -11.29
CA ASN A 66 17.41 -9.72 -9.86
C ASN A 66 17.25 -8.36 -9.14
N ASN A 67 16.76 -7.33 -9.82
CA ASN A 67 16.43 -6.03 -9.22
C ASN A 67 14.97 -6.00 -8.76
N LEU A 68 14.72 -5.39 -7.60
CA LEU A 68 13.36 -5.08 -7.18
C LEU A 68 12.86 -3.89 -7.99
N MET A 69 11.81 -4.11 -8.77
CA MET A 69 11.16 -3.10 -9.59
C MET A 69 9.80 -2.76 -8.97
N GLY A 70 9.33 -1.54 -9.18
CA GLY A 70 7.99 -1.08 -8.82
C GLY A 70 7.30 -0.43 -10.01
N LEU A 71 6.11 -0.90 -10.37
CA LEU A 71 5.29 -0.30 -11.43
C LEU A 71 4.60 0.99 -10.95
N GLY A 72 4.26 1.07 -9.66
CA GLY A 72 3.61 2.23 -9.07
C GLY A 72 2.51 1.86 -8.06
N ILE A 73 1.91 2.90 -7.48
CA ILE A 73 0.85 2.76 -6.49
C ILE A 73 -0.44 2.30 -7.16
N VAL A 74 -0.94 1.13 -6.74
CA VAL A 74 -2.12 0.45 -7.31
C VAL A 74 -3.28 0.33 -6.32
N GLY A 75 -3.05 0.65 -5.05
CA GLY A 75 -4.09 0.60 -4.02
C GLY A 75 -3.68 1.24 -2.71
N LYS A 76 -4.49 1.01 -1.68
CA LYS A 76 -4.29 1.56 -0.34
C LYS A 76 -4.86 0.65 0.76
N ILE A 77 -4.34 0.82 1.96
CA ILE A 77 -4.77 0.17 3.20
C ILE A 77 -5.05 1.27 4.23
N PHE A 78 -6.14 1.13 4.99
CA PHE A 78 -6.43 1.94 6.16
C PHE A 78 -6.42 1.04 7.40
N ILE A 79 -5.70 1.48 8.42
CA ILE A 79 -5.40 0.72 9.62
C ILE A 79 -5.78 1.59 10.82
N ASP A 80 -6.44 0.98 11.79
CA ASP A 80 -6.65 1.60 13.09
C ASP A 80 -5.31 1.73 13.84
N PRO A 81 -4.90 2.93 14.28
CA PRO A 81 -3.60 3.14 14.91
C PRO A 81 -3.52 2.56 16.32
N GLU A 82 -4.65 2.29 16.97
CA GLU A 82 -4.69 1.77 18.35
C GLU A 82 -4.80 0.24 18.36
N SER A 83 -5.70 -0.33 17.55
CA SER A 83 -5.93 -1.78 17.51
C SER A 83 -5.09 -2.52 16.47
N TYR A 84 -4.46 -1.79 15.55
CA TYR A 84 -3.79 -2.33 14.35
C TYR A 84 -4.72 -3.13 13.42
N GLU A 85 -6.03 -3.00 13.58
CA GLU A 85 -6.99 -3.64 12.70
C GLU A 85 -7.02 -2.98 11.32
N ILE A 86 -7.08 -3.80 10.27
CA ILE A 86 -7.25 -3.32 8.90
C ILE A 86 -8.72 -2.96 8.70
N LEU A 87 -9.00 -1.66 8.64
CA LEU A 87 -10.34 -1.11 8.41
C LEU A 87 -10.75 -1.25 6.95
N TYR A 88 -9.78 -1.15 6.04
CA TYR A 88 -9.98 -1.34 4.61
C TYR A 88 -8.67 -1.71 3.94
N ALA A 89 -8.73 -2.57 2.92
CA ALA A 89 -7.66 -2.76 1.97
C ALA A 89 -8.25 -2.90 0.56
N THR A 90 -7.66 -2.23 -0.42
CA THR A 90 -8.11 -2.29 -1.82
C THR A 90 -8.33 -3.75 -2.25
N PRO A 91 -9.51 -4.11 -2.81
CA PRO A 91 -9.81 -5.45 -3.28
C PRO A 91 -8.83 -5.89 -4.37
N LYS A 92 -8.62 -7.21 -4.50
CA LYS A 92 -7.64 -7.74 -5.44
C LYS A 92 -7.98 -7.37 -6.89
N GLU A 93 -9.26 -7.46 -7.24
CA GLU A 93 -9.76 -7.16 -8.57
C GLU A 93 -9.43 -5.71 -8.97
N GLU A 94 -9.59 -4.78 -8.02
CA GLU A 94 -9.25 -3.36 -8.24
C GLU A 94 -7.74 -3.13 -8.35
N LEU A 95 -6.92 -3.88 -7.60
CA LEU A 95 -5.46 -3.84 -7.74
C LEU A 95 -5.05 -4.28 -9.15
N ASP A 96 -5.59 -5.40 -9.64
CA ASP A 96 -5.27 -5.97 -10.94
C ASP A 96 -5.72 -5.03 -12.09
N GLU A 97 -6.90 -4.41 -11.97
CA GLU A 97 -7.35 -3.37 -12.90
C GLU A 97 -6.43 -2.14 -12.90
N ASN A 98 -5.95 -1.72 -11.73
CA ASN A 98 -5.06 -0.56 -11.63
C ASN A 98 -3.67 -0.87 -12.21
N ILE A 99 -3.16 -2.10 -12.04
CA ILE A 99 -1.95 -2.55 -12.73
C ILE A 99 -2.12 -2.43 -14.25
N GLN A 100 -3.20 -2.98 -14.80
CA GLN A 100 -3.47 -2.91 -16.24
C GLN A 100 -3.56 -1.46 -16.75
N LYS A 101 -4.15 -0.54 -15.97
CA LYS A 101 -4.19 0.88 -16.32
C LYS A 101 -2.79 1.49 -16.40
N LEU A 102 -1.89 1.17 -15.46
CA LEU A 102 -0.50 1.65 -15.47
C LEU A 102 0.27 1.08 -16.67
N GLU A 103 0.12 -0.21 -16.95
CA GLU A 103 0.73 -0.86 -18.11
C GLU A 103 0.25 -0.25 -19.44
N ASN A 104 -1.06 -0.06 -19.58
CA ASN A 104 -1.66 0.54 -20.79
C ASN A 104 -1.29 2.02 -20.96
N ALA A 105 -1.00 2.73 -19.87
CA ALA A 105 -0.47 4.09 -19.91
C ALA A 105 1.01 4.16 -20.31
N GLY A 106 1.68 3.01 -20.49
CA GLY A 106 3.09 2.94 -20.84
C GLY A 106 4.00 3.33 -19.68
N ILE A 107 3.55 3.20 -18.43
CA ILE A 107 4.40 3.46 -17.27
C ILE A 107 5.45 2.36 -17.19
N GLU A 108 6.72 2.75 -17.27
CA GLU A 108 7.83 1.83 -17.11
C GLU A 108 8.15 1.60 -15.62
N PRO A 109 8.27 0.33 -15.19
CA PRO A 109 8.69 -0.02 -13.84
C PRO A 109 10.03 0.62 -13.46
N GLN A 110 10.09 1.17 -12.26
CA GLN A 110 11.28 1.83 -11.73
C GLN A 110 11.99 0.97 -10.69
N PRO A 111 13.33 0.99 -10.61
CA PRO A 111 14.05 0.27 -9.57
C PRO A 111 13.68 0.82 -8.19
N ARG A 112 13.42 -0.08 -7.25
CA ARG A 112 13.19 0.22 -5.84
C ARG A 112 14.46 -0.12 -5.04
N PRO A 113 14.80 0.66 -4.01
CA PRO A 113 15.92 0.32 -3.14
C PRO A 113 15.65 -1.03 -2.47
N LYS A 114 16.64 -1.94 -2.54
CA LYS A 114 16.63 -3.17 -1.74
C LYS A 114 16.94 -2.78 -0.29
N GLY A 115 15.90 -2.53 0.48
CA GLY A 115 16.00 -2.30 1.92
C GLY A 115 16.10 -0.83 2.33
N LYS A 116 15.04 -0.36 2.98
CA LYS A 116 15.16 0.08 4.37
C LYS A 116 14.05 -0.67 5.12
N TYR A 117 14.41 -1.85 5.62
CA TYR A 117 13.70 -2.48 6.73
C TYR A 117 14.48 -2.02 7.95
#